data_AF-A0A9E1IA45-F1
#
_entry.id   AF-A0A9E1IA45-F1
#
_cell.length_a   1.000
_cell.length_b   1.000
_cell.length_c   1.000
_cell.angle_alpha   90.00
_cell.angle_beta   90.00
_cell.angle_gamma   90.00
#
_symmetry.space_group_name_H-M   'P 1'
#
loop_
_entity.id
_entity.type
_entity.pdbx_description
1 polymer ?
#
loop_
_entity_poly.entity_id
_entity_poly.type
_entity_poly.pdbx_seq_one_letter_code
_entity_poly.pdbx_strand_id
1 'polypeptide(L)'
;MKPNTTKAMHRLIVQIKDALPFNEIDSNFCSDVCTGCSVKLISFIEIEIDNWEYKLNKGKVPNFKDINKLANTAKKIRTVLLKNKLI
;
A
#
# COMPACT_ATOMS: atom_id res chain seq x y z
N MET A 1 -27.08 -2.82 0.97
CA MET A 1 -26.02 -3.86 1.00
C MET A 1 -25.19 -3.68 2.25
N LYS A 2 -25.09 -4.69 3.13
CA LYS A 2 -24.34 -4.57 4.39
C LYS A 2 -22.83 -4.47 4.13
N PRO A 3 -22.08 -3.68 4.92
CA PRO A 3 -20.62 -3.66 4.86
C PRO A 3 -20.07 -5.06 5.19
N ASN A 4 -19.05 -5.50 4.45
CA ASN A 4 -18.31 -6.72 4.74
C ASN A 4 -16.80 -6.46 4.59
N THR A 5 -16.00 -7.33 5.18
CA THR A 5 -14.55 -7.17 5.23
C THR A 5 -13.89 -7.32 3.86
N THR A 6 -14.43 -8.15 2.97
CA THR A 6 -13.99 -8.27 1.58
C THR A 6 -14.10 -6.93 0.84
N LYS A 7 -15.26 -6.27 0.92
CA LYS A 7 -15.50 -4.95 0.33
C LYS A 7 -14.66 -3.87 0.99
N ALA A 8 -14.43 -3.97 2.30
CA ALA A 8 -13.52 -3.07 3.01
C ALA A 8 -12.07 -3.21 2.52
N MET A 9 -11.59 -4.45 2.29
CA MET A 9 -10.25 -4.70 1.76
C MET A 9 -10.09 -4.19 0.32
N HIS A 10 -11.06 -4.43 -0.57
CA HIS A 10 -11.03 -3.87 -1.93
C HIS A 10 -10.97 -2.34 -1.92
N ARG A 11 -11.79 -1.69 -1.09
CA ARG A 11 -11.78 -0.23 -0.94
C ARG A 11 -10.45 0.28 -0.39
N LEU A 12 -9.87 -0.42 0.57
CA LEU A 12 -8.57 -0.08 1.13
C LEU A 12 -7.48 -0.17 0.04
N ILE A 13 -7.47 -1.22 -0.76
CA ILE A 13 -6.51 -1.38 -1.86
C ILE A 13 -6.60 -0.20 -2.85
N VAL A 14 -7.82 0.17 -3.27
CA VAL A 14 -8.03 1.34 -4.15
C VAL A 14 -7.50 2.62 -3.50
N GLN A 15 -7.84 2.87 -2.23
CA GLN A 15 -7.34 4.05 -1.51
C GLN A 15 -5.81 4.09 -1.40
N ILE A 16 -5.15 2.93 -1.29
CA ILE A 16 -3.69 2.87 -1.26
C ILE A 16 -3.11 3.16 -2.65
N LYS A 17 -3.68 2.59 -3.72
CA LYS A 17 -3.29 2.85 -5.11
C LYS A 17 -3.45 4.33 -5.48
N ASP A 18 -4.49 5.00 -4.99
CA ASP A 18 -4.74 6.43 -5.23
C ASP A 18 -3.82 7.35 -4.40
N ALA A 19 -3.31 6.88 -3.25
CA ALA A 19 -2.56 7.70 -2.31
C ALA A 19 -1.03 7.58 -2.44
N LEU A 20 -0.53 6.58 -3.17
CA LEU A 20 0.91 6.31 -3.33
C LEU A 20 1.31 6.39 -4.81
N PRO A 21 2.51 6.90 -5.12
CA PRO A 21 2.94 7.20 -6.49
C PRO A 21 3.49 5.95 -7.20
N PHE A 22 2.68 4.89 -7.38
CA PHE A 22 3.14 3.64 -8.02
C PHE A 22 3.60 3.85 -9.47
N ASN A 23 2.95 4.74 -10.22
CA ASN A 23 3.22 4.98 -11.65
C ASN A 23 4.23 6.11 -11.91
N GLU A 24 4.66 6.82 -10.86
CA GLU A 24 5.49 8.03 -10.96
C GLU A 24 6.87 7.84 -10.33
N ILE A 25 7.28 6.59 -10.08
CA ILE A 25 8.61 6.27 -9.54
C ILE A 25 9.66 6.50 -10.62
N ASP A 26 10.32 7.65 -10.58
CA ASP A 26 11.44 7.99 -11.45
C ASP A 26 12.79 7.97 -10.69
N SER A 27 13.87 8.32 -11.38
CA SER A 27 15.21 8.41 -10.79
C SER A 27 15.32 9.44 -9.65
N ASN A 28 14.38 10.39 -9.53
CA ASN A 28 14.35 11.37 -8.45
C ASN A 28 13.87 10.77 -7.11
N PHE A 29 13.25 9.58 -7.13
CA PHE A 29 12.84 8.86 -5.91
C PHE A 29 14.02 8.26 -5.12
N CYS A 30 15.21 8.22 -5.73
CA CYS A 30 16.44 7.75 -5.09
C CYS A 30 17.39 8.92 -4.88
N SER A 31 17.69 9.24 -3.61
CA SER A 31 18.71 10.20 -3.22
C SER A 31 19.80 9.52 -2.38
N ASP A 32 21.01 10.08 -2.38
CA ASP A 32 22.13 9.60 -1.55
C ASP A 32 21.84 9.68 -0.04
N VAL A 33 20.83 10.47 0.35
CA VAL A 33 20.37 10.64 1.73
C VAL A 33 18.88 10.30 1.81
N CYS A 34 18.55 9.01 1.93
CA CYS A 34 17.19 8.55 2.17
C CYS A 34 17.03 7.94 3.58
N THR A 35 15.98 8.34 4.31
CA THR A 35 15.59 7.67 5.56
C THR A 35 14.78 6.42 5.20
N GLY A 36 15.48 5.36 4.77
CA GLY A 36 14.88 4.18 4.15
C GLY A 36 14.63 4.39 2.66
N CYS A 37 14.86 3.35 1.86
CA CYS A 37 14.71 3.41 0.41
C CYS A 37 13.23 3.44 0.03
N SER A 38 12.72 4.63 -0.31
CA SER A 38 11.33 4.87 -0.74
C SER A 38 10.89 3.93 -1.86
N VAL A 39 11.77 3.68 -2.84
CA VAL A 39 11.51 2.76 -3.96
C VAL A 39 11.20 1.35 -3.44
N LYS A 40 12.06 0.79 -2.57
CA LYS A 40 11.83 -0.55 -1.99
C LYS A 40 10.55 -0.61 -1.18
N LEU A 41 10.20 0.48 -0.46
CA LEU A 41 8.96 0.53 0.29
C LEU A 41 7.73 0.50 -0.62
N ILE A 42 7.77 1.23 -1.74
CA ILE A 42 6.69 1.21 -2.73
C ILE A 42 6.57 -0.19 -3.36
N SER A 43 7.68 -0.79 -3.80
CA SER A 43 7.66 -2.16 -4.34
C SER A 43 7.15 -3.18 -3.32
N PHE A 44 7.47 -3.01 -2.04
CA PHE A 44 6.98 -3.89 -0.98
C PHE A 44 5.46 -3.82 -0.82
N ILE A 45 4.88 -2.62 -0.76
CA ILE A 45 3.42 -2.49 -0.63
C ILE A 45 2.68 -2.90 -1.90
N GLU A 46 3.29 -2.74 -3.07
CA GLU A 46 2.78 -3.28 -4.34
C GLU A 46 2.61 -4.80 -4.27
N ILE A 47 3.65 -5.53 -3.83
CA ILE A 47 3.58 -6.98 -3.64
C ILE A 47 2.52 -7.39 -2.62
N GLU A 48 2.37 -6.64 -1.51
CA GLU A 48 1.33 -6.91 -0.52
C GLU A 48 -0.08 -6.72 -1.10
N ILE A 49 -0.27 -5.71 -1.96
CA ILE A 49 -1.52 -5.47 -2.68
C ILE A 49 -1.83 -6.62 -3.63
N ASP A 50 -0.87 -7.01 -4.48
CA ASP A 50 -1.04 -8.11 -5.43
C ASP A 50 -1.39 -9.42 -4.73
N ASN A 51 -0.70 -9.70 -3.61
CA ASN A 51 -0.99 -10.84 -2.77
C ASN A 51 -2.42 -10.81 -2.22
N TRP A 52 -2.94 -9.65 -1.84
CA TRP A 52 -4.31 -9.51 -1.37
C TRP A 52 -5.33 -9.63 -2.50
N GLU A 53 -5.09 -9.02 -3.65
CA GLU A 53 -5.95 -9.15 -4.83
C GLU A 53 -6.04 -10.62 -5.27
N TYR A 54 -4.91 -11.34 -5.30
CA TYR A 54 -4.89 -12.78 -5.56
C TYR A 54 -5.72 -13.58 -4.54
N LYS A 55 -5.54 -13.32 -3.24
CA LYS A 55 -6.32 -14.00 -2.17
C LYS A 55 -7.82 -13.73 -2.29
N LEU A 56 -8.21 -12.49 -2.56
CA LEU A 56 -9.60 -12.10 -2.73
C LEU A 56 -10.22 -12.79 -3.95
N ASN A 57 -9.48 -12.87 -5.07
CA ASN A 57 -9.89 -13.59 -6.28
C ASN A 57 -10.08 -15.10 -6.04
N LYS A 58 -9.35 -15.68 -5.07
CA LYS A 58 -9.53 -17.07 -4.62
C LYS A 58 -10.64 -17.25 -3.58
N GLY A 59 -11.42 -16.21 -3.29
CA GLY A 59 -12.53 -16.25 -2.33
C GLY A 59 -12.09 -16.15 -0.87
N LYS A 60 -10.84 -15.78 -0.59
CA LYS A 60 -10.40 -15.55 0.79
C LYS A 60 -11.14 -14.36 1.38
N VAL A 61 -11.81 -14.56 2.51
CA VAL A 61 -12.41 -13.48 3.28
C VAL A 61 -11.39 -12.92 4.28
N PRO A 62 -10.98 -11.65 4.17
CA PRO A 62 -10.08 -11.01 5.14
C PRO A 62 -10.80 -10.76 6.46
N ASN A 63 -10.04 -10.73 7.55
CA ASN A 63 -10.54 -10.29 8.86
C ASN A 63 -10.12 -8.83 9.16
N PHE A 64 -10.54 -8.31 10.31
CA PHE A 64 -10.18 -6.94 10.72
C PHE A 64 -8.68 -6.74 10.96
N LYS A 65 -7.96 -7.77 11.43
CA LYS A 65 -6.52 -7.72 11.65
C LYS A 65 -5.76 -7.60 10.33
N ASP A 66 -6.22 -8.30 9.29
CA ASP A 66 -5.68 -8.23 7.93
C ASP A 66 -5.80 -6.83 7.34
N ILE A 67 -7.00 -6.26 7.42
CA ILE A 67 -7.30 -4.89 6.96
C ILE A 67 -6.42 -3.88 7.72
N ASN A 68 -6.38 -3.99 9.05
CA ASN A 68 -5.60 -3.09 9.89
C ASN A 68 -4.08 -3.22 9.61
N LYS A 69 -3.59 -4.42 9.32
CA LYS A 69 -2.18 -4.63 8.95
C LYS A 69 -1.85 -3.89 7.66
N LEU A 70 -2.61 -4.11 6.59
CA LEU A 70 -2.37 -3.46 5.29
C LEU A 70 -2.47 -1.93 5.41
N ALA A 71 -3.49 -1.43 6.10
CA ALA A 71 -3.69 0.01 6.31
C ALA A 71 -2.52 0.66 7.07
N ASN A 72 -2.04 0.03 8.14
CA ASN A 72 -0.91 0.55 8.91
C ASN A 72 0.40 0.50 8.13
N THR A 73 0.63 -0.55 7.34
CA THR A 73 1.79 -0.64 6.45
C THR A 73 1.77 0.52 5.44
N ALA A 74 0.66 0.72 4.74
CA ALA A 74 0.53 1.82 3.77
C ALA A 74 0.71 3.20 4.44
N LYS A 75 0.13 3.42 5.62
CA LYS A 75 0.28 4.68 6.38
C LYS A 75 1.74 4.97 6.75
N LYS A 76 2.48 3.96 7.19
CA LYS A 76 3.92 4.11 7.52
C LYS A 76 4.74 4.45 6.28
N ILE A 77 4.48 3.79 5.16
CA ILE A 77 5.16 4.06 3.89
C ILE A 77 4.87 5.48 3.42
N ARG A 78 3.60 5.89 3.39
CA ARG A 78 3.19 7.26 3.07
C ARG A 78 3.91 8.29 3.93
N THR A 79 4.08 8.00 5.22
CA THR A 79 4.80 8.89 6.16
C THR A 79 6.27 9.04 5.79
N VAL A 80 6.93 7.97 5.34
CA VAL A 80 8.33 8.03 4.86
C VAL A 80 8.42 8.83 3.56
N LEU A 81 7.49 8.64 2.62
CA LEU A 81 7.47 9.40 1.37
C LEU A 81 7.30 10.91 1.60
N LEU A 82 6.37 11.31 2.48
CA LEU A 82 6.19 12.72 2.88
C LEU A 82 7.46 13.30 3.52
N LYS A 83 8.14 12.54 4.39
CA LYS A 83 9.40 12.98 5.01
C LYS A 83 10.53 13.15 4.00
N ASN A 84 10.56 12.30 2.98
CA ASN A 84 11.51 12.36 1.88
C ASN A 84 11.09 13.36 0.78
N LYS A 85 9.98 14.10 0.96
CA LYS A 85 9.42 15.09 0.01
C LYS A 85 9.11 14.53 -1.38
N LEU A 86 8.63 13.29 -1.43
CA LEU A 86 8.29 12.59 -2.67
C LEU A 86 6.81 12.69 -3.04
N ILE A 87 5.97 13.06 -2.07
CA ILE A 87 4.53 13.35 -2.18
C ILE A 87 4.14 14.43 -1.18
#